data_AF-A0A6J8ETN6-F1
#
_entry.id   AF-A0A6J8ETN6-F1
#
_cell.length_a   1.000
_cell.length_b   1.000
_cell.length_c   1.000
_cell.angle_alpha   90.00
_cell.angle_beta   90.00
_cell.angle_gamma   90.00
#
_symmetry.space_group_name_H-M   'P 1'
#
loop_
_entity.id
_entity.type
_entity.pdbx_description
1 polymer ?
#
loop_
_entity_poly.entity_id
_entity_poly.type
_entity_poly.pdbx_seq_one_letter_code
_entity_poly.pdbx_strand_id
1 'polypeptide(L)'
;MPAAVSQQPNVSKDSSDLYPHLVEFNPSPKTLTWERLENRRLERLGLGAKRYSRHFQRFQREPTTMSNPEFSKSLLQSKEGGKTQQYVIIGGEKVLVNSLAPFYTEEKPTCGFFFSRGTDNKKKKFGIPASDLVKWRSAQIIKFKFTLLFLTMASLDELYNKLKKGDSHSLLKKYLTQDVYDKLKGLKSKLGGTLADCIRSGCENLHSHCGVYACDPEGYDTFSDLLYPVIKDYHKVAEVKHPKPDFGDLNNLGFGDLDPKNEYILSTRVRVGRSHAAFAFPPVSSKEDKVEMEKQSVAALNSLTGELAGEYFPLEGMTKEVQTQLTADHFLFNDHDSCLRSAGGYNDWPTGRGIFFNKNKTFLVWVNEEDHLRLISMQKGGNLKEIYTRLVTAIKEMEKKLTFAHHDKLGYLTFCPTNLGTTLRASVHIKIPKLSAQPDFKDICEKLNLQPRGTDGENTENKGGVYDISNKRRLGLTEIEAIQEMRKGVEEIIRLERQLDGNN
;
A
#
# COMPACT_ATOMS: atom_id res chain seq x y z
N MET A 1 76.32 -23.55 25.83
CA MET A 1 76.72 -22.65 26.94
C MET A 1 75.73 -21.49 27.01
N PRO A 2 75.36 -21.03 28.21
CA PRO A 2 74.04 -21.36 28.74
C PRO A 2 73.18 -20.13 29.11
N ALA A 3 71.91 -20.45 29.41
CA ALA A 3 71.07 -19.86 30.45
C ALA A 3 70.54 -18.42 30.21
N ALA A 4 69.32 -18.05 30.62
CA ALA A 4 68.32 -18.70 31.46
C ALA A 4 66.94 -18.10 31.11
N VAL A 5 65.86 -18.89 30.99
CA VAL A 5 64.87 -19.19 32.07
C VAL A 5 64.00 -17.96 32.38
N SER A 6 62.66 -17.96 32.27
CA SER A 6 61.63 -18.98 32.60
C SER A 6 60.43 -18.83 31.66
N GLN A 7 59.92 -19.88 31.01
CA GLN A 7 58.99 -20.92 31.47
C GLN A 7 57.66 -20.36 32.01
N GLN A 8 56.53 -20.41 31.27
CA GLN A 8 55.66 -21.57 30.90
C GLN A 8 54.91 -22.20 32.09
N PRO A 9 53.67 -22.75 31.92
CA PRO A 9 53.23 -23.57 30.77
C PRO A 9 51.85 -23.22 30.15
N ASN A 10 51.63 -23.42 28.84
CA ASN A 10 51.58 -24.63 28.00
C ASN A 10 50.26 -25.42 28.18
N VAL A 11 49.39 -25.48 27.15
CA VAL A 11 49.30 -26.56 26.12
C VAL A 11 48.51 -27.75 26.69
N SER A 12 47.54 -28.39 26.05
CA SER A 12 47.01 -28.36 24.68
C SER A 12 45.87 -29.39 24.57
N LYS A 13 45.14 -29.29 23.46
CA LYS A 13 44.63 -30.39 22.62
C LYS A 13 43.59 -31.37 23.18
N ASP A 14 42.52 -31.34 22.40
CA ASP A 14 41.80 -32.47 21.82
C ASP A 14 40.65 -33.13 22.57
N SER A 15 39.57 -33.18 21.78
CA SER A 15 38.59 -34.24 21.64
C SER A 15 37.76 -34.60 22.86
N SER A 16 36.45 -34.36 22.70
CA SER A 16 35.45 -35.42 22.84
C SER A 16 35.91 -36.64 23.62
N ASP A 17 35.51 -36.71 24.88
CA ASP A 17 34.71 -37.82 25.42
C ASP A 17 34.78 -37.77 26.93
N LEU A 18 33.66 -37.41 27.57
CA LEU A 18 33.24 -37.90 28.88
C LEU A 18 31.73 -37.64 29.02
N TYR A 19 31.00 -38.56 28.39
CA TYR A 19 29.65 -39.04 28.69
C TYR A 19 28.44 -38.54 27.86
N PRO A 20 27.60 -39.50 27.43
CA PRO A 20 27.22 -39.75 26.04
C PRO A 20 25.72 -40.09 25.94
N HIS A 21 24.85 -39.26 26.53
CA HIS A 21 23.41 -39.48 26.51
C HIS A 21 22.68 -38.14 26.40
N LEU A 22 21.84 -38.04 25.36
CA LEU A 22 20.64 -37.19 25.26
C LEU A 22 20.73 -35.89 24.44
N VAL A 23 20.54 -36.11 23.14
CA VAL A 23 19.48 -35.56 22.27
C VAL A 23 19.57 -34.10 21.80
N GLU A 24 19.78 -34.00 20.48
CA GLU A 24 19.40 -32.93 19.57
C GLU A 24 18.16 -32.12 19.99
N PHE A 25 18.29 -30.80 20.14
CA PHE A 25 17.12 -29.93 20.12
C PHE A 25 16.72 -29.68 18.66
N ASN A 26 15.79 -30.50 18.18
CA ASN A 26 15.08 -30.34 16.91
C ASN A 26 14.52 -28.90 16.80
N PRO A 27 14.93 -28.09 15.81
CA PRO A 27 14.34 -26.77 15.57
C PRO A 27 13.01 -26.94 14.83
N SER A 28 11.96 -27.33 15.56
CA SER A 28 10.60 -27.31 15.02
C SER A 28 10.14 -25.86 14.80
N PRO A 29 9.72 -25.46 13.59
CA PRO A 29 9.25 -24.10 13.27
C PRO A 29 8.01 -23.63 14.07
N LYS A 30 7.35 -24.52 14.82
CA LYS A 30 6.08 -24.25 15.52
C LYS A 30 6.25 -23.57 16.89
N THR A 31 7.44 -23.53 17.47
CA THR A 31 7.69 -22.82 18.75
C THR A 31 8.04 -21.34 18.56
N LEU A 32 8.62 -20.96 17.41
CA LEU A 32 8.85 -19.57 17.02
C LEU A 32 7.55 -18.81 16.65
N THR A 33 6.48 -19.53 16.34
CA THR A 33 5.18 -18.94 15.96
C THR A 33 4.36 -18.48 17.16
N TRP A 34 4.44 -19.17 18.31
CA TRP A 34 3.60 -18.83 19.47
C TRP A 34 4.04 -17.52 20.13
N GLU A 35 5.35 -17.31 20.26
CA GLU A 35 5.89 -16.11 20.90
C GLU A 35 5.64 -14.84 20.07
N ARG A 36 5.70 -14.96 18.73
CA ARG A 36 5.33 -13.89 17.80
C ARG A 36 3.83 -13.60 17.78
N LEU A 37 2.99 -14.62 17.93
CA LEU A 37 1.54 -14.46 18.00
C LEU A 37 1.12 -13.81 19.33
N GLU A 38 1.73 -14.22 20.45
CA GLU A 38 1.43 -13.63 21.75
C GLU A 38 1.94 -12.19 21.84
N ASN A 39 3.12 -11.87 21.29
CA ASN A 39 3.59 -10.48 21.23
C ASN A 39 2.64 -9.61 20.39
N ARG A 40 2.15 -10.11 19.24
CA ARG A 40 1.13 -9.39 18.44
C ARG A 40 -0.21 -9.26 19.17
N ARG A 41 -0.61 -10.25 19.96
CA ARG A 41 -1.82 -10.16 20.80
C ARG A 41 -1.66 -9.07 21.86
N LEU A 42 -0.50 -9.02 22.52
CA LEU A 42 -0.18 -8.03 23.54
C LEU A 42 -0.07 -6.61 22.95
N GLU A 43 0.50 -6.44 21.77
CA GLU A 43 0.51 -5.16 21.03
C GLU A 43 -0.91 -4.68 20.70
N ARG A 44 -1.78 -5.55 20.20
CA ARG A 44 -3.20 -5.20 19.95
C ARG A 44 -3.97 -4.80 21.20
N LEU A 45 -3.57 -5.32 22.37
CA LEU A 45 -4.16 -4.97 23.66
C LEU A 45 -3.53 -3.71 24.28
N GLY A 46 -2.58 -3.04 23.60
CA GLY A 46 -1.86 -1.88 24.12
C GLY A 46 -0.80 -2.22 25.19
N LEU A 47 -0.46 -3.50 25.33
CA LEU A 47 0.51 -4.04 26.30
C LEU A 47 1.88 -4.36 25.67
N GLY A 48 2.05 -4.05 24.38
CA GLY A 48 3.13 -4.55 23.53
C GLY A 48 4.40 -3.72 23.44
N ALA A 49 4.74 -2.92 24.46
CA ALA A 49 6.04 -2.25 24.50
C ALA A 49 6.58 -2.19 25.93
N LYS A 50 7.24 -3.29 26.32
CA LYS A 50 8.37 -3.41 27.27
C LYS A 50 8.51 -4.88 27.67
N ARG A 51 9.25 -5.68 26.88
CA ARG A 51 9.88 -6.88 27.46
C ARG A 51 11.23 -6.47 28.04
N TYR A 52 11.37 -6.73 29.34
CA TYR A 52 12.63 -6.95 30.02
C TYR A 52 13.61 -7.70 29.09
N SER A 53 14.62 -7.02 28.58
CA SER A 53 15.77 -7.67 27.97
C SER A 53 16.61 -8.29 29.08
N ARG A 54 16.39 -9.56 29.39
CA ARG A 54 17.42 -10.38 30.02
C ARG A 54 17.90 -11.38 28.99
N HIS A 55 18.87 -10.98 28.16
CA HIS A 55 19.92 -11.89 27.72
C HIS A 55 21.22 -11.10 27.52
N PHE A 56 22.20 -11.46 28.34
CA PHE A 56 23.63 -11.41 28.08
C PHE A 56 24.26 -10.08 27.60
N GLN A 57 24.49 -9.18 28.56
CA GLN A 57 25.83 -8.61 28.70
C GLN A 57 26.48 -9.25 29.92
N ARG A 58 27.39 -10.21 29.67
CA ARG A 58 28.33 -10.70 30.67
C ARG A 58 29.47 -9.67 30.72
N PHE A 59 29.20 -8.48 31.25
CA PHE A 59 30.27 -7.73 31.89
C PHE A 59 30.64 -8.51 33.14
N GLN A 60 31.94 -8.72 33.32
CA GLN A 60 32.50 -9.33 34.53
C GLN A 60 31.81 -8.71 35.75
N ARG A 61 31.16 -9.56 36.54
CA ARG A 61 30.72 -9.17 37.87
C ARG A 61 31.98 -8.88 38.68
N GLU A 62 32.40 -7.63 38.71
CA GLU A 62 32.78 -7.10 40.01
C GLU A 62 31.48 -6.96 40.80
N PRO A 63 31.37 -7.55 42.00
CA PRO A 63 30.20 -7.37 42.83
C PRO A 63 30.15 -5.90 43.26
N THR A 64 29.46 -5.07 42.49
CA THR A 64 28.96 -3.80 43.00
C THR A 64 27.86 -4.17 43.97
N THR A 65 28.26 -4.37 45.22
CA THR A 65 27.35 -4.40 46.35
C THR A 65 26.46 -3.15 46.25
N MET A 66 25.14 -3.33 46.18
CA MET A 66 24.17 -2.26 46.43
C MET A 66 24.14 -1.89 47.93
N SER A 67 25.32 -1.79 48.52
CA SER A 67 25.59 -1.12 49.78
C SER A 67 26.58 -0.03 49.41
N ASN A 68 26.10 1.14 49.00
CA ASN A 68 26.95 2.32 49.18
C ASN A 68 27.03 2.50 50.71
N PRO A 69 28.16 2.15 51.36
CA PRO A 69 28.24 2.13 52.83
C PRO A 69 28.11 3.54 53.42
N GLU A 70 28.24 4.56 52.58
CA GLU A 70 28.07 5.96 52.97
C GLU A 70 26.60 6.34 53.17
N PHE A 71 25.65 5.75 52.43
CA PHE A 71 24.22 6.08 52.59
C PHE A 71 23.63 5.47 53.88
N SER A 72 24.16 4.33 54.33
CA SER A 72 23.79 3.74 55.62
C SER A 72 24.30 4.54 56.83
N LYS A 73 25.32 5.38 56.65
CA LYS A 73 25.90 6.19 57.74
C LYS A 73 25.10 7.46 58.05
N SER A 74 24.19 7.89 57.17
CA SER A 74 23.35 9.09 57.36
C SER A 74 21.94 8.80 57.89
N LEU A 75 21.63 7.54 58.23
CA LEU A 75 20.30 7.14 58.70
C LEU A 75 20.13 7.43 60.19
N LEU A 76 19.12 8.24 60.52
CA LEU A 76 18.73 8.53 61.90
C LEU A 76 17.48 7.72 62.27
N GLN A 77 17.35 7.40 63.56
CA GLN A 77 16.21 6.66 64.10
C GLN A 77 15.41 7.53 65.07
N SER A 78 14.08 7.47 64.99
CA SER A 78 13.19 7.99 66.01
C SER A 78 12.24 6.90 66.50
N LYS A 79 11.83 7.01 67.77
CA LYS A 79 10.75 6.23 68.36
C LYS A 79 9.58 7.16 68.62
N GLU A 80 8.53 7.03 67.82
CA GLU A 80 7.24 7.66 68.07
C GLU A 80 6.16 6.57 68.13
N GLY A 81 5.31 6.61 69.15
CA GLY A 81 4.20 5.65 69.30
C GLY A 81 4.61 4.18 69.41
N GLY A 82 5.80 3.88 69.93
CA GLY A 82 6.26 2.51 70.18
C GLY A 82 6.81 1.76 68.97
N LYS A 83 6.98 2.42 67.80
CA LYS A 83 7.63 1.83 66.61
C LYS A 83 8.90 2.59 66.26
N THR A 84 9.97 1.88 65.89
CA THR A 84 11.23 2.47 65.42
C THR A 84 11.13 2.77 63.93
N GLN A 85 11.37 4.01 63.51
CA GLN A 85 11.38 4.40 62.09
C GLN A 85 12.72 5.04 61.70
N GLN A 86 13.17 4.73 60.48
CA GLN A 86 14.40 5.29 59.91
C GLN A 86 14.08 6.47 58.99
N TYR A 87 14.86 7.54 59.10
CA TYR A 87 14.74 8.76 58.30
C TYR A 87 16.10 9.34 57.93
N VAL A 88 16.09 10.23 56.94
CA VAL A 88 17.23 11.07 56.52
C VAL A 88 16.82 12.53 56.54
N ILE A 89 17.78 13.43 56.78
CA ILE A 89 17.54 14.87 56.68
C ILE A 89 18.03 15.36 55.32
N ILE A 90 17.12 15.92 54.52
CA ILE A 90 17.42 16.46 53.21
C ILE A 90 16.96 17.92 53.20
N GLY A 91 17.87 18.88 52.99
CA GLY A 91 17.53 20.30 52.98
C GLY A 91 17.03 20.88 54.32
N GLY A 92 17.27 20.19 55.44
CA GLY A 92 16.81 20.60 56.78
C GLY A 92 15.52 19.92 57.25
N GLU A 93 14.82 19.19 56.38
CA GLU A 93 13.58 18.48 56.71
C GLU A 93 13.79 16.97 56.91
N LYS A 94 13.02 16.35 57.82
CA LYS A 94 13.05 14.90 58.05
C LYS A 94 12.19 14.18 57.00
N VAL A 95 12.81 13.30 56.23
CA VAL A 95 12.15 12.47 55.22
C VAL A 95 12.28 10.99 55.59
N LEU A 96 11.16 10.27 55.66
CA LEU A 96 11.13 8.84 55.97
C LEU A 96 11.65 8.02 54.80
N VAL A 97 12.47 7.00 55.07
CA VAL A 97 13.13 6.21 54.01
C VAL A 97 12.13 5.51 53.09
N ASN A 98 10.99 5.06 53.64
CA ASN A 98 9.95 4.37 52.87
C ASN A 98 9.14 5.28 51.94
N SER A 99 9.26 6.62 52.05
CA SER A 99 8.58 7.54 51.10
C SER A 99 9.41 7.80 49.83
N LEU A 100 10.71 7.52 49.85
CA LEU A 100 11.62 7.73 48.71
C LEU A 100 11.73 6.50 47.79
N ALA A 101 11.37 5.31 48.28
CA ALA A 101 11.39 4.07 47.50
C ALA A 101 10.23 3.12 47.91
N PRO A 102 8.97 3.44 47.56
CA PRO A 102 7.79 2.72 48.05
C PRO A 102 7.64 1.26 47.56
N PHE A 103 8.56 0.76 46.73
CA PHE A 103 8.49 -0.57 46.13
C PHE A 103 9.62 -1.52 46.56
N TYR A 104 10.43 -1.17 47.57
CA TYR A 104 11.37 -2.12 48.15
C TYR A 104 10.68 -2.95 49.24
N THR A 105 9.89 -3.93 48.81
CA THR A 105 9.46 -5.04 49.66
C THR A 105 9.82 -6.34 48.95
N GLU A 106 10.73 -7.11 49.57
CA GLU A 106 10.98 -8.50 49.20
C GLU A 106 9.71 -9.30 49.49
N GLU A 107 8.94 -9.64 48.45
CA GLU A 107 8.13 -10.86 48.28
C GLU A 107 7.18 -10.68 47.06
N LYS A 108 7.13 -11.68 46.17
CA LYS A 108 6.59 -11.58 44.80
C LYS A 108 5.06 -11.36 44.76
N PRO A 109 4.53 -10.61 43.76
CA PRO A 109 3.08 -10.52 43.54
C PRO A 109 2.56 -11.60 42.58
N THR A 110 1.47 -12.28 42.96
CA THR A 110 0.50 -12.86 42.03
C THR A 110 -0.80 -12.06 42.10
N CYS A 111 -1.48 -11.94 40.95
CA CYS A 111 -2.65 -11.10 40.68
C CYS A 111 -3.53 -10.69 41.89
N GLY A 112 -3.55 -9.39 42.19
CA GLY A 112 -4.73 -8.70 42.69
C GLY A 112 -5.15 -8.85 44.15
N PHE A 113 -4.44 -9.59 45.01
CA PHE A 113 -4.73 -9.62 46.45
C PHE A 113 -3.46 -9.74 47.29
N PHE A 114 -3.35 -8.91 48.34
CA PHE A 114 -2.30 -9.03 49.36
C PHE A 114 -2.71 -10.05 50.43
N PHE A 115 -1.85 -11.03 50.68
CA PHE A 115 -1.92 -11.91 51.84
C PHE A 115 -0.80 -11.53 52.82
N SER A 116 -1.15 -11.31 54.08
CA SER A 116 -0.18 -11.24 55.18
C SER A 116 -0.41 -12.42 56.11
N ARG A 117 0.66 -13.15 56.49
CA ARG A 117 0.60 -14.32 57.38
C ARG A 117 0.46 -13.98 58.86
N GLY A 118 0.35 -12.70 59.24
CA GLY A 118 0.45 -12.26 60.64
C GLY A 118 -0.82 -11.87 61.37
N THR A 119 -2.00 -11.89 60.74
CA THR A 119 -3.25 -11.48 61.41
C THR A 119 -4.44 -12.34 60.99
N ASP A 120 -5.24 -12.68 61.99
CA ASP A 120 -6.38 -13.60 61.98
C ASP A 120 -7.23 -13.53 60.69
N ASN A 121 -7.48 -14.69 60.08
CA ASN A 121 -8.01 -14.90 58.72
C ASN A 121 -9.45 -14.39 58.50
N LYS A 122 -9.72 -13.09 58.69
CA LYS A 122 -10.98 -12.44 58.34
C LYS A 122 -10.73 -11.31 57.35
N LYS A 123 -11.17 -11.52 56.11
CA LYS A 123 -11.20 -10.52 55.03
C LYS A 123 -11.95 -9.27 55.51
N LYS A 124 -11.25 -8.20 55.88
CA LYS A 124 -11.85 -6.88 56.10
C LYS A 124 -11.62 -6.01 54.88
N LYS A 125 -12.70 -5.70 54.17
CA LYS A 125 -12.73 -4.78 53.03
C LYS A 125 -12.81 -3.35 53.58
N PHE A 126 -11.78 -2.54 53.39
CA PHE A 126 -11.84 -1.12 53.66
C PHE A 126 -11.75 -0.33 52.35
N GLY A 127 -12.72 0.55 52.11
CA GLY A 127 -12.48 1.77 51.32
C GLY A 127 -13.14 1.92 49.95
N ILE A 128 -13.80 0.92 49.35
CA ILE A 128 -14.57 1.14 48.09
C ILE A 128 -15.86 0.30 48.11
N PRO A 129 -17.06 0.92 48.00
CA PRO A 129 -18.32 0.19 47.84
C PRO A 129 -18.26 -0.74 46.63
N ALA A 130 -18.91 -1.91 46.70
CA ALA A 130 -19.04 -2.75 45.52
C ALA A 130 -19.86 -2.01 44.46
N SER A 131 -19.33 -1.86 43.26
CA SER A 131 -20.11 -1.40 42.11
C SER A 131 -21.21 -2.42 41.84
N ASP A 132 -22.45 -2.01 42.09
CA ASP A 132 -23.65 -2.79 41.78
C ASP A 132 -23.79 -2.87 40.25
N LEU A 133 -23.29 -3.97 39.67
CA LEU A 133 -23.30 -4.25 38.23
C LEU A 133 -24.72 -4.33 37.64
N VAL A 134 -25.77 -4.37 38.48
CA VAL A 134 -27.17 -4.47 38.02
C VAL A 134 -27.81 -3.09 37.85
N LYS A 135 -27.34 -2.04 38.54
CA LYS A 135 -27.83 -0.66 38.35
C LYS A 135 -27.43 -0.01 37.02
N TRP A 136 -26.48 -0.60 36.29
CA TRP A 136 -26.07 -0.12 34.96
C TRP A 136 -26.94 -0.66 33.80
N ARG A 137 -27.94 -1.52 34.07
CA ARG A 137 -28.77 -2.11 33.00
C ARG A 137 -30.11 -1.43 32.76
N SER A 138 -30.53 -0.49 33.59
CA SER A 138 -31.89 0.05 33.45
C SER A 138 -32.06 1.42 34.10
N ALA A 139 -31.62 2.46 33.40
CA ALA A 139 -32.32 3.73 33.33
C ALA A 139 -31.71 4.62 32.23
N GLN A 140 -32.56 4.99 31.27
CA GLN A 140 -32.38 6.07 30.29
C GLN A 140 -31.40 5.82 29.14
N ILE A 141 -31.93 5.07 28.18
CA ILE A 141 -31.59 5.16 26.75
C ILE A 141 -31.87 6.60 26.28
N ILE A 142 -30.87 7.46 26.39
CA ILE A 142 -30.77 8.68 25.58
C ILE A 142 -29.71 8.41 24.53
N LYS A 143 -30.15 8.48 23.27
CA LYS A 143 -29.37 8.29 22.04
C LYS A 143 -28.11 9.17 22.03
N PHE A 144 -27.02 8.68 22.60
CA PHE A 144 -25.67 9.12 22.22
C PHE A 144 -25.00 7.93 21.53
N LYS A 145 -25.07 7.94 20.20
CA LYS A 145 -24.30 7.06 19.32
C LYS A 145 -22.81 7.34 19.53
N PHE A 146 -22.21 6.74 20.56
CA PHE A 146 -20.79 6.40 20.50
C PHE A 146 -20.66 5.23 19.53
N THR A 147 -20.64 5.57 18.24
CA THR A 147 -20.28 4.63 17.19
C THR A 147 -18.78 4.43 17.33
N LEU A 148 -18.38 3.40 18.06
CA LEU A 148 -17.11 2.73 17.81
C LEU A 148 -17.23 2.27 16.34
N LEU A 149 -16.68 3.05 15.42
CA LEU A 149 -16.77 2.81 13.98
C LEU A 149 -15.85 1.64 13.61
N PHE A 150 -16.11 0.45 14.17
CA PHE A 150 -15.98 -0.73 13.34
C PHE A 150 -17.02 -0.53 12.24
N LEU A 151 -16.59 -0.02 11.08
CA LEU A 151 -17.33 -0.25 9.85
C LEU A 151 -17.47 -1.77 9.77
N THR A 152 -18.62 -2.30 10.17
CA THR A 152 -19.04 -3.61 9.72
C THR A 152 -19.08 -3.47 8.20
N MET A 153 -18.07 -4.04 7.53
CA MET A 153 -18.03 -4.02 6.08
C MET A 153 -19.37 -4.53 5.59
N ALA A 154 -20.04 -3.74 4.75
CA ALA A 154 -21.34 -4.11 4.22
C ALA A 154 -21.27 -5.53 3.68
N SER A 155 -22.23 -6.36 4.10
CA SER A 155 -22.31 -7.73 3.64
C SER A 155 -22.48 -7.76 2.12
N LEU A 156 -22.11 -8.88 1.50
CA LEU A 156 -22.28 -9.05 0.05
C LEU A 156 -23.75 -8.85 -0.38
N ASP A 157 -24.71 -9.35 0.42
CA ASP A 157 -26.14 -9.15 0.19
C ASP A 157 -26.55 -7.67 0.28
N GLU A 158 -26.02 -6.92 1.24
CA GLU A 158 -26.30 -5.48 1.36
C GLU A 158 -25.75 -4.70 0.15
N LEU A 159 -24.54 -5.00 -0.29
CA LEU A 159 -23.93 -4.40 -1.48
C LEU A 159 -24.79 -4.67 -2.73
N TYR A 160 -25.16 -5.94 -2.94
CA TYR A 160 -25.97 -6.33 -4.10
C TYR A 160 -27.36 -5.68 -4.08
N ASN A 161 -28.02 -5.65 -2.91
CA ASN A 161 -29.31 -4.99 -2.76
C ASN A 161 -29.23 -3.46 -3.00
N LYS A 162 -28.14 -2.82 -2.58
CA LYS A 162 -27.90 -1.39 -2.83
C LYS A 162 -27.77 -1.11 -4.32
N LEU A 163 -27.01 -1.92 -5.05
CA LEU A 163 -26.88 -1.81 -6.51
C LEU A 163 -28.22 -2.04 -7.24
N LYS A 164 -28.98 -3.06 -6.82
CA LYS A 164 -30.26 -3.43 -7.44
C LYS A 164 -31.32 -2.34 -7.28
N LYS A 165 -31.40 -1.73 -6.09
CA LYS A 165 -32.35 -0.66 -5.77
C LYS A 165 -31.88 0.73 -6.22
N GLY A 166 -30.57 0.94 -6.26
CA GLY A 166 -29.96 2.22 -6.59
C GLY A 166 -30.10 2.57 -8.07
N ASP A 167 -30.14 3.86 -8.37
CA ASP A 167 -30.06 4.35 -9.75
C ASP A 167 -28.60 4.34 -10.21
N SER A 168 -28.27 3.42 -11.11
CA SER A 168 -26.91 3.23 -11.63
C SER A 168 -27.01 2.78 -13.08
N HIS A 169 -26.09 3.27 -13.90
CA HIS A 169 -25.92 2.88 -15.30
C HIS A 169 -24.58 2.16 -15.53
N SER A 170 -24.00 1.64 -14.45
CA SER A 170 -22.71 0.94 -14.49
C SER A 170 -22.78 -0.37 -15.28
N LEU A 171 -21.66 -0.77 -15.88
CA LEU A 171 -21.50 -2.12 -16.45
C LEU A 171 -21.67 -3.19 -15.38
N LEU A 172 -21.24 -2.94 -14.14
CA LEU A 172 -21.55 -3.78 -12.99
C LEU A 172 -23.05 -4.09 -12.90
N LYS A 173 -23.91 -3.07 -12.85
CA LYS A 173 -25.37 -3.27 -12.73
C LYS A 173 -25.96 -3.98 -13.95
N LYS A 174 -25.41 -3.72 -15.13
CA LYS A 174 -25.84 -4.37 -16.38
C LYS A 174 -25.58 -5.89 -16.36
N TYR A 175 -24.43 -6.32 -15.84
CA TYR A 175 -23.98 -7.72 -15.95
C TYR A 175 -24.11 -8.54 -14.66
N LEU A 176 -24.23 -7.92 -13.49
CA LEU A 176 -24.51 -8.63 -12.24
C LEU A 176 -26.01 -8.94 -12.09
N THR A 177 -26.50 -9.85 -12.92
CA THR A 177 -27.87 -10.37 -12.81
C THR A 177 -28.04 -11.22 -11.54
N GLN A 178 -29.29 -11.56 -11.21
CA GLN A 178 -29.58 -12.45 -10.07
C GLN A 178 -28.87 -13.81 -10.24
N ASP A 179 -28.92 -14.40 -11.44
CA ASP A 179 -28.29 -15.69 -11.73
C ASP A 179 -26.76 -15.62 -11.60
N VAL A 180 -26.14 -14.55 -12.11
CA VAL A 180 -24.68 -14.34 -11.98
C VAL A 180 -24.31 -14.12 -10.52
N TYR A 181 -25.09 -13.35 -9.78
CA TYR A 181 -24.88 -13.14 -8.34
C TYR A 181 -24.96 -14.46 -7.56
N ASP A 182 -26.01 -15.25 -7.78
CA ASP A 182 -26.22 -16.51 -7.07
C ASP A 182 -25.14 -17.54 -7.38
N LYS A 183 -24.61 -17.55 -8.62
CA LYS A 183 -23.48 -18.39 -9.03
C LYS A 183 -22.17 -17.97 -8.35
N LEU A 184 -21.91 -16.67 -8.21
CA LEU A 184 -20.61 -16.15 -7.78
C LEU A 184 -20.50 -15.85 -6.27
N LYS A 185 -21.61 -15.66 -5.55
CA LYS A 185 -21.62 -15.15 -4.17
C LYS A 185 -20.87 -16.00 -3.14
N GLY A 186 -20.72 -17.30 -3.39
CA GLY A 186 -20.01 -18.24 -2.51
C GLY A 186 -18.54 -18.47 -2.89
N LEU A 187 -18.08 -17.94 -4.02
CA LEU A 187 -16.75 -18.21 -4.55
C LEU A 187 -15.67 -17.36 -3.86
N LYS A 188 -14.47 -17.92 -3.78
CA LYS A 188 -13.25 -17.25 -3.34
C LYS A 188 -12.09 -17.63 -4.25
N SER A 189 -11.23 -16.66 -4.57
CA SER A 189 -9.95 -16.94 -5.23
C SER A 189 -8.99 -17.66 -4.28
N LYS A 190 -7.85 -18.16 -4.78
CA LYS A 190 -6.82 -18.78 -3.92
C LYS A 190 -6.22 -17.81 -2.91
N LEU A 191 -6.16 -16.52 -3.23
CA LEU A 191 -5.66 -15.47 -2.34
C LEU A 191 -6.75 -14.95 -1.39
N GLY A 192 -7.96 -15.52 -1.43
CA GLY A 192 -9.03 -15.22 -0.50
C GLY A 192 -9.93 -14.05 -0.92
N GLY A 193 -9.72 -13.50 -2.12
CA GLY A 193 -10.57 -12.48 -2.70
C GLY A 193 -11.98 -12.97 -2.99
N THR A 194 -12.96 -12.10 -2.78
CA THR A 194 -14.39 -12.42 -2.86
C THR A 194 -15.11 -11.57 -3.91
N LEU A 195 -16.35 -11.96 -4.25
CA LEU A 195 -17.20 -11.12 -5.10
C LEU A 195 -17.44 -9.74 -4.47
N ALA A 196 -17.52 -9.64 -3.15
CA ALA A 196 -17.72 -8.38 -2.46
C ALA A 196 -16.57 -7.41 -2.75
N ASP A 197 -15.33 -7.90 -2.77
CA ASP A 197 -14.14 -7.09 -3.09
C ASP A 197 -14.17 -6.58 -4.53
N CYS A 198 -14.73 -7.36 -5.45
CA CYS A 198 -14.84 -6.97 -6.85
C CYS A 198 -15.90 -5.88 -7.12
N ILE A 199 -17.02 -5.90 -6.37
CA ILE A 199 -18.20 -5.06 -6.69
C ILE A 199 -18.42 -3.88 -5.73
N ARG A 200 -17.72 -3.86 -4.58
CA ARG A 200 -17.92 -2.85 -3.52
C ARG A 200 -17.92 -1.44 -4.05
N SER A 201 -16.95 -1.12 -4.91
CA SER A 201 -16.81 0.21 -5.52
C SER A 201 -18.06 0.66 -6.26
N GLY A 202 -18.58 -0.14 -7.20
CA GLY A 202 -19.79 0.21 -7.96
C GLY A 202 -21.07 0.18 -7.13
N CYS A 203 -21.14 -0.66 -6.10
CA CYS A 203 -22.28 -0.67 -5.17
C CYS A 203 -22.29 0.58 -4.26
N GLU A 204 -21.13 1.11 -3.91
CA GLU A 204 -21.01 2.33 -3.10
C GLU A 204 -21.08 3.61 -3.93
N ASN A 205 -20.57 3.57 -5.15
CA ASN A 205 -20.46 4.69 -6.08
C ASN A 205 -21.31 4.42 -7.32
N LEU A 206 -22.62 4.60 -7.21
CA LEU A 206 -23.59 4.27 -8.25
C LEU A 206 -23.41 5.06 -9.56
N HIS A 207 -22.67 6.18 -9.51
CA HIS A 207 -22.28 7.00 -10.65
C HIS A 207 -21.12 6.41 -11.47
N SER A 208 -20.45 5.35 -10.99
CA SER A 208 -19.34 4.71 -11.70
C SER A 208 -19.79 4.14 -13.04
N HIS A 209 -19.00 4.34 -14.10
CA HIS A 209 -19.30 3.77 -15.41
C HIS A 209 -19.01 2.26 -15.47
N CYS A 210 -17.89 1.81 -14.91
CA CYS A 210 -17.52 0.39 -14.88
C CYS A 210 -18.10 -0.30 -13.64
N GLY A 211 -17.72 0.17 -12.45
CA GLY A 211 -18.22 -0.32 -11.16
C GLY A 211 -17.55 -1.59 -10.61
N VAL A 212 -16.64 -2.23 -11.36
CA VAL A 212 -15.92 -3.44 -10.93
C VAL A 212 -14.42 -3.23 -10.89
N TYR A 213 -13.78 -3.93 -9.96
CA TYR A 213 -12.34 -4.15 -9.88
C TYR A 213 -12.08 -5.65 -9.70
N ALA A 214 -10.88 -6.14 -10.01
CA ALA A 214 -10.49 -7.50 -9.67
C ALA A 214 -9.94 -7.56 -8.25
N CYS A 215 -10.28 -8.58 -7.46
CA CYS A 215 -9.77 -8.73 -6.09
C CYS A 215 -8.28 -9.13 -6.05
N ASP A 216 -7.84 -9.89 -7.04
CA ASP A 216 -6.47 -10.37 -7.26
C ASP A 216 -6.33 -10.91 -8.70
N PRO A 217 -5.12 -11.28 -9.17
CA PRO A 217 -4.93 -11.78 -10.53
C PRO A 217 -5.84 -12.95 -10.95
N GLU A 218 -6.11 -13.91 -10.04
CA GLU A 218 -6.98 -15.06 -10.32
C GLU A 218 -8.47 -14.70 -10.21
N GLY A 219 -8.79 -13.58 -9.57
CA GLY A 219 -10.14 -13.01 -9.52
C GLY A 219 -10.78 -12.85 -10.89
N TYR A 220 -9.98 -12.58 -11.94
CA TYR A 220 -10.48 -12.50 -13.31
C TYR A 220 -11.12 -13.81 -13.80
N ASP A 221 -10.54 -14.96 -13.45
CA ASP A 221 -11.08 -16.27 -13.85
C ASP A 221 -12.16 -16.74 -12.86
N THR A 222 -11.94 -16.53 -11.57
CA THR A 222 -12.88 -16.91 -10.50
C THR A 222 -14.24 -16.22 -10.67
N PHE A 223 -14.24 -14.94 -11.05
CA PHE A 223 -15.45 -14.14 -11.26
C PHE A 223 -15.69 -13.82 -12.74
N SER A 224 -15.24 -14.71 -13.64
CA SER A 224 -15.31 -14.51 -15.09
C SER A 224 -16.72 -14.30 -15.64
N ASP A 225 -17.75 -14.93 -15.06
CA ASP A 225 -19.15 -14.72 -15.49
C ASP A 225 -19.63 -13.28 -15.31
N LEU A 226 -18.98 -12.49 -14.44
CA LEU A 226 -19.22 -11.06 -14.30
C LEU A 226 -18.16 -10.25 -15.06
N LEU A 227 -16.88 -10.51 -14.79
CA LEU A 227 -15.79 -9.67 -15.25
C LEU A 227 -15.60 -9.76 -16.77
N TYR A 228 -15.74 -10.94 -17.40
CA TYR A 228 -15.53 -11.06 -18.84
C TYR A 228 -16.62 -10.35 -19.65
N PRO A 229 -17.93 -10.45 -19.33
CA PRO A 229 -18.95 -9.61 -19.97
C PRO A 229 -18.69 -8.11 -19.83
N VAL A 230 -18.28 -7.64 -18.65
CA VAL A 230 -17.90 -6.23 -18.44
C VAL A 230 -16.71 -5.84 -19.32
N ILE A 231 -15.66 -6.67 -19.38
CA ILE A 231 -14.47 -6.45 -20.20
C ILE A 231 -14.85 -6.36 -21.69
N LYS A 232 -15.66 -7.30 -22.19
CA LYS A 232 -16.13 -7.31 -23.58
C LYS A 232 -16.90 -6.03 -23.94
N ASP A 233 -17.81 -5.61 -23.07
CA ASP A 233 -18.60 -4.40 -23.30
C ASP A 233 -17.74 -3.13 -23.22
N TYR A 234 -16.87 -3.02 -22.22
CA TYR A 234 -16.03 -1.84 -22.06
C TYR A 234 -15.06 -1.68 -23.23
N HIS A 235 -14.35 -2.74 -23.59
CA HIS A 235 -13.35 -2.73 -24.67
C HIS A 235 -13.96 -2.89 -26.06
N LYS A 236 -15.28 -3.09 -26.16
CA LYS A 236 -16.02 -3.32 -27.42
C LYS A 236 -15.43 -4.45 -28.26
N VAL A 237 -15.04 -5.55 -27.58
CA VAL A 237 -14.49 -6.75 -28.22
C VAL A 237 -15.50 -7.89 -28.19
N ALA A 238 -15.56 -8.67 -29.28
CA ALA A 238 -16.43 -9.84 -29.36
C ALA A 238 -15.97 -10.96 -28.39
N GLU A 239 -14.66 -11.13 -28.26
CA GLU A 239 -14.04 -12.15 -27.42
C GLU A 239 -12.93 -11.54 -26.56
N VAL A 240 -12.76 -12.09 -25.36
CA VAL A 240 -11.63 -11.76 -24.49
C VAL A 240 -10.40 -12.50 -25.02
N LYS A 241 -9.63 -11.81 -25.85
CA LYS A 241 -8.41 -12.31 -26.46
C LYS A 241 -7.42 -11.16 -26.61
N HIS A 242 -6.17 -11.40 -26.22
CA HIS A 242 -5.10 -10.42 -26.34
C HIS A 242 -3.90 -11.07 -27.05
N PRO A 243 -3.25 -10.36 -27.99
CA PRO A 243 -2.00 -10.85 -28.58
C PRO A 243 -0.87 -10.90 -27.54
N LYS A 244 0.23 -11.56 -27.91
CA LYS A 244 1.46 -11.46 -27.12
C LYS A 244 1.99 -10.02 -27.16
N PRO A 245 2.71 -9.57 -26.12
CA PRO A 245 3.32 -8.25 -26.10
C PRO A 245 4.23 -8.03 -27.32
N ASP A 246 4.07 -6.89 -27.98
CA ASP A 246 4.91 -6.46 -29.09
C ASP A 246 5.04 -4.93 -29.08
N PHE A 247 6.28 -4.47 -28.85
CA PHE A 247 6.65 -3.07 -28.80
C PHE A 247 7.20 -2.54 -30.15
N GLY A 248 7.26 -3.39 -31.19
CA GLY A 248 7.88 -3.07 -32.46
C GLY A 248 9.41 -2.94 -32.40
N ASP A 249 10.00 -2.59 -33.55
CA ASP A 249 11.43 -2.28 -33.65
C ASP A 249 11.70 -0.83 -33.21
N LEU A 250 12.32 -0.66 -32.05
CA LEU A 250 12.63 0.66 -31.48
C LEU A 250 13.55 1.51 -32.39
N ASN A 251 14.37 0.87 -33.24
CA ASN A 251 15.21 1.58 -34.19
C ASN A 251 14.38 2.12 -35.38
N ASN A 252 13.30 1.43 -35.74
CA ASN A 252 12.47 1.71 -36.90
C ASN A 252 10.97 1.73 -36.58
N LEU A 253 10.56 2.61 -35.67
CA LEU A 253 9.16 2.76 -35.24
C LEU A 253 8.22 3.35 -36.32
N GLY A 254 8.79 4.00 -37.35
CA GLY A 254 8.01 4.66 -38.40
C GLY A 254 7.29 5.94 -37.95
N PHE A 255 7.69 6.53 -36.83
CA PHE A 255 7.20 7.82 -36.33
C PHE A 255 8.29 8.59 -35.58
N GLY A 256 8.09 9.89 -35.43
CA GLY A 256 9.01 10.83 -34.79
C GLY A 256 8.25 11.86 -33.94
N ASP A 257 8.54 13.14 -34.15
CA ASP A 257 7.77 14.24 -33.60
C ASP A 257 6.46 14.44 -34.39
N LEU A 258 5.33 14.36 -33.68
CA LEU A 258 4.00 14.53 -34.26
C LEU A 258 3.68 15.98 -34.59
N ASP A 259 4.38 16.94 -33.96
CA ASP A 259 4.22 18.36 -34.19
C ASP A 259 5.58 19.08 -34.18
N PRO A 260 6.42 18.90 -35.22
CA PRO A 260 7.78 19.45 -35.25
C PRO A 260 7.86 20.98 -35.15
N LYS A 261 6.75 21.69 -35.43
CA LYS A 261 6.66 23.14 -35.33
C LYS A 261 6.20 23.63 -33.96
N ASN A 262 5.78 22.73 -33.06
CA ASN A 262 5.23 23.02 -31.74
C ASN A 262 4.05 24.01 -31.79
N GLU A 263 3.18 23.86 -32.78
CA GLU A 263 2.02 24.74 -33.00
C GLU A 263 0.80 24.30 -32.15
N TYR A 264 0.67 22.99 -31.91
CA TYR A 264 -0.51 22.35 -31.35
C TYR A 264 -0.20 21.56 -30.07
N ILE A 265 0.84 20.70 -30.08
CA ILE A 265 1.11 19.78 -28.98
C ILE A 265 1.96 20.47 -27.90
N LEU A 266 1.41 20.54 -26.69
CA LEU A 266 2.09 21.11 -25.51
C LEU A 266 2.99 20.09 -24.81
N SER A 267 2.50 18.86 -24.68
CA SER A 267 3.24 17.75 -24.07
C SER A 267 2.67 16.42 -24.50
N THR A 268 3.53 15.41 -24.50
CA THR A 268 3.17 14.04 -24.81
C THR A 268 3.52 13.13 -23.64
N ARG A 269 2.67 12.13 -23.38
CA ARG A 269 2.80 11.22 -22.24
C ARG A 269 2.34 9.82 -22.63
N VAL A 270 3.14 8.81 -22.30
CA VAL A 270 2.78 7.40 -22.44
C VAL A 270 2.91 6.72 -21.09
N ARG A 271 1.86 6.02 -20.65
CA ARG A 271 1.89 5.22 -19.41
C ARG A 271 1.49 3.77 -19.65
N VAL A 272 2.02 2.88 -18.81
CA VAL A 272 1.57 1.50 -18.65
C VAL A 272 1.38 1.16 -17.17
N GLY A 273 0.42 0.29 -16.86
CA GLY A 273 0.28 -0.39 -15.58
C GLY A 273 0.98 -1.76 -15.58
N ARG A 274 1.58 -2.14 -14.46
CA ARG A 274 2.14 -3.47 -14.21
C ARG A 274 1.81 -3.91 -12.78
N SER A 275 1.49 -5.19 -12.63
CA SER A 275 1.19 -5.81 -11.34
C SER A 275 2.20 -6.91 -11.09
N HIS A 276 2.79 -6.95 -9.90
CA HIS A 276 3.65 -8.07 -9.49
C HIS A 276 2.87 -9.39 -9.48
N ALA A 277 3.44 -10.45 -10.06
CA ALA A 277 2.78 -11.76 -10.15
C ALA A 277 2.58 -12.45 -8.78
N ALA A 278 3.40 -12.11 -7.79
CA ALA A 278 3.41 -12.76 -6.49
C ALA A 278 2.37 -12.18 -5.49
N PHE A 279 1.70 -11.08 -5.83
CA PHE A 279 0.86 -10.33 -4.89
C PHE A 279 -0.56 -10.15 -5.40
N ALA A 280 -1.50 -10.09 -4.44
CA ALA A 280 -2.89 -9.75 -4.71
C ALA A 280 -3.06 -8.25 -4.99
N PHE A 281 -4.21 -7.87 -5.54
CA PHE A 281 -4.57 -6.46 -5.74
C PHE A 281 -4.98 -5.79 -4.41
N PRO A 282 -5.15 -4.44 -4.38
CA PRO A 282 -5.34 -3.68 -3.15
C PRO A 282 -6.36 -4.21 -2.11
N PRO A 283 -7.57 -4.68 -2.48
CA PRO A 283 -8.55 -5.12 -1.48
C PRO A 283 -8.12 -6.34 -0.68
N VAL A 284 -7.26 -7.19 -1.25
CA VAL A 284 -6.82 -8.46 -0.65
C VAL A 284 -5.39 -8.36 -0.11
N SER A 285 -4.56 -7.49 -0.68
CA SER A 285 -3.17 -7.26 -0.21
C SER A 285 -3.11 -6.75 1.24
N SER A 286 -2.23 -7.35 2.04
CA SER A 286 -1.96 -6.91 3.40
C SER A 286 -1.05 -5.67 3.44
N LYS A 287 -0.92 -5.04 4.62
CA LYS A 287 0.04 -3.96 4.84
C LYS A 287 1.47 -4.43 4.59
N GLU A 288 1.80 -5.63 5.04
CA GLU A 288 3.12 -6.25 4.85
C GLU A 288 3.41 -6.53 3.36
N ASP A 289 2.41 -6.97 2.59
CA ASP A 289 2.54 -7.16 1.15
C ASP A 289 2.89 -5.85 0.45
N LYS A 290 2.26 -4.73 0.84
CA LYS A 290 2.53 -3.40 0.25
C LYS A 290 3.97 -2.96 0.50
N VAL A 291 4.49 -3.19 1.71
CA VAL A 291 5.89 -2.89 2.06
C VAL A 291 6.87 -3.77 1.28
N GLU A 292 6.58 -5.06 1.13
CA GLU A 292 7.45 -5.94 0.35
C GLU A 292 7.39 -5.64 -1.16
N MET A 293 6.21 -5.31 -1.70
CA MET A 293 6.06 -4.83 -3.08
C MET A 293 6.86 -3.55 -3.32
N GLU A 294 6.79 -2.58 -2.40
CA GLU A 294 7.59 -1.35 -2.46
C GLU A 294 9.08 -1.68 -2.51
N LYS A 295 9.56 -2.49 -1.57
CA LYS A 295 10.97 -2.88 -1.49
C LYS A 295 11.47 -3.56 -2.78
N GLN A 296 10.71 -4.50 -3.33
CA GLN A 296 11.07 -5.17 -4.59
C GLN A 296 11.09 -4.19 -5.77
N SER A 297 10.10 -3.30 -5.83
CA SER A 297 9.99 -2.28 -6.86
C SER A 297 11.17 -1.30 -6.81
N VAL A 298 11.49 -0.79 -5.61
CA VAL A 298 12.61 0.14 -5.39
C VAL A 298 13.95 -0.51 -5.72
N ALA A 299 14.15 -1.79 -5.39
CA ALA A 299 15.37 -2.52 -5.75
C ALA A 299 15.54 -2.63 -7.28
N ALA A 300 14.45 -2.79 -8.03
CA ALA A 300 14.50 -2.77 -9.50
C ALA A 300 14.76 -1.36 -10.04
N LEU A 301 14.05 -0.36 -9.53
CA LEU A 301 14.18 1.05 -9.93
C LEU A 301 15.60 1.59 -9.69
N ASN A 302 16.21 1.28 -8.54
CA ASN A 302 17.57 1.73 -8.20
C ASN A 302 18.66 1.09 -9.08
N SER A 303 18.33 0.12 -9.92
CA SER A 303 19.27 -0.44 -10.89
C SER A 303 19.15 0.13 -12.29
N LEU A 304 18.20 1.04 -12.52
CA LEU A 304 18.12 1.79 -13.76
C LEU A 304 19.34 2.71 -13.87
N THR A 305 19.92 2.77 -15.06
CA THR A 305 21.14 3.54 -15.35
C THR A 305 20.92 4.52 -16.50
N GLY A 306 21.91 5.36 -16.80
CA GLY A 306 21.84 6.32 -17.91
C GLY A 306 20.71 7.33 -17.72
N GLU A 307 19.91 7.54 -18.77
CA GLU A 307 18.75 8.45 -18.76
C GLU A 307 17.68 8.04 -17.73
N LEU A 308 17.57 6.75 -17.42
CA LEU A 308 16.55 6.22 -16.51
C LEU A 308 16.95 6.29 -15.04
N ALA A 309 18.21 6.62 -14.74
CA ALA A 309 18.68 6.75 -13.36
C ALA A 309 17.94 7.87 -12.63
N GLY A 310 17.48 7.56 -11.41
CA GLY A 310 16.60 8.44 -10.64
C GLY A 310 16.61 8.13 -9.17
N GLU A 311 15.67 8.74 -8.46
CA GLU A 311 15.51 8.62 -7.01
C GLU A 311 14.06 8.27 -6.67
N TYR A 312 13.89 7.48 -5.61
CA TYR A 312 12.59 7.10 -5.07
C TYR A 312 12.26 7.91 -3.83
N PHE A 313 11.04 8.46 -3.80
CA PHE A 313 10.49 9.26 -2.72
C PHE A 313 9.27 8.53 -2.14
N PRO A 314 9.40 7.91 -0.96
CA PRO A 314 8.24 7.33 -0.28
C PRO A 314 7.25 8.44 0.09
N LEU A 315 5.95 8.15 0.01
CA LEU A 315 4.91 9.05 0.53
C LEU A 315 4.98 9.10 2.07
N GLU A 316 5.35 8.00 2.71
CA GLU A 316 5.54 7.94 4.15
C GLU A 316 6.75 8.81 4.55
N GLY A 317 6.49 9.86 5.34
CA GLY A 317 7.52 10.83 5.73
C GLY A 317 7.78 11.95 4.72
N MET A 318 7.06 12.00 3.59
CA MET A 318 7.15 13.11 2.63
C MET A 318 6.65 14.42 3.26
N THR A 319 7.43 15.50 3.14
CA THR A 319 7.02 16.80 3.68
C THR A 319 5.89 17.41 2.83
N LYS A 320 5.08 18.29 3.43
CA LYS A 320 3.97 18.95 2.72
C LYS A 320 4.47 19.84 1.57
N GLU A 321 5.66 20.41 1.71
CA GLU A 321 6.28 21.26 0.69
C GLU A 321 6.63 20.40 -0.54
N VAL A 322 7.26 19.24 -0.34
CA VAL A 322 7.55 18.29 -1.42
C VAL A 322 6.27 17.77 -2.04
N GLN A 323 5.27 17.40 -1.22
CA GLN A 323 3.98 16.94 -1.70
C GLN A 323 3.28 18.00 -2.56
N THR A 324 3.29 19.27 -2.14
CA THR A 324 2.71 20.40 -2.85
C THR A 324 3.42 20.62 -4.19
N GLN A 325 4.76 20.60 -4.19
CA GLN A 325 5.54 20.76 -5.42
C GLN A 325 5.28 19.62 -6.41
N LEU A 326 5.32 18.36 -5.97
CA LEU A 326 5.07 17.21 -6.86
C LEU A 326 3.62 17.18 -7.37
N THR A 327 2.67 17.69 -6.60
CA THR A 327 1.29 17.87 -7.06
C THR A 327 1.19 18.97 -8.11
N ALA A 328 1.84 20.12 -7.89
CA ALA A 328 1.89 21.23 -8.84
C ALA A 328 2.59 20.86 -10.16
N ASP A 329 3.60 19.99 -10.09
CA ASP A 329 4.29 19.45 -11.26
C ASP A 329 3.46 18.36 -11.99
N HIS A 330 2.26 18.02 -11.50
CA HIS A 330 1.40 16.92 -11.97
C HIS A 330 2.05 15.52 -11.89
N PHE A 331 2.94 15.32 -10.92
CA PHE A 331 3.64 14.05 -10.72
C PHE A 331 3.03 13.19 -9.62
N LEU A 332 2.52 13.79 -8.54
CA LEU A 332 2.01 13.02 -7.41
C LEU A 332 0.55 12.64 -7.59
N PHE A 333 0.24 11.40 -7.21
CA PHE A 333 -1.13 10.90 -7.07
C PHE A 333 -1.69 11.23 -5.68
N ASN A 334 -3.01 11.29 -5.55
CA ASN A 334 -3.71 11.63 -4.30
C ASN A 334 -4.67 10.50 -3.88
N ASP A 335 -5.26 10.63 -2.69
CA ASP A 335 -6.18 9.65 -2.12
C ASP A 335 -7.66 10.08 -2.23
N HIS A 336 -8.00 10.96 -3.18
CA HIS A 336 -9.36 11.55 -3.25
C HIS A 336 -10.35 10.77 -4.12
N ASP A 337 -9.93 9.72 -4.84
CA ASP A 337 -10.82 8.94 -5.69
C ASP A 337 -11.77 8.06 -4.85
N SER A 338 -13.06 8.42 -4.84
CA SER A 338 -14.09 7.68 -4.12
C SER A 338 -14.28 6.23 -4.60
N CYS A 339 -14.15 5.98 -5.91
CA CYS A 339 -14.27 4.64 -6.47
C CYS A 339 -13.09 3.78 -6.03
N LEU A 340 -11.87 4.31 -6.10
CA LEU A 340 -10.66 3.59 -5.67
C LEU A 340 -10.66 3.34 -4.16
N ARG A 341 -11.13 4.33 -3.37
CA ARG A 341 -11.29 4.18 -1.91
C ARG A 341 -12.23 3.04 -1.56
N SER A 342 -13.43 3.01 -2.15
CA SER A 342 -14.41 1.93 -1.95
C SER A 342 -13.94 0.59 -2.51
N ALA A 343 -13.00 0.56 -3.45
CA ALA A 343 -12.37 -0.66 -3.95
C ALA A 343 -11.25 -1.19 -3.03
N GLY A 344 -10.89 -0.46 -1.96
CA GLY A 344 -9.78 -0.81 -1.07
C GLY A 344 -8.40 -0.31 -1.52
N GLY A 345 -8.34 0.51 -2.57
CA GLY A 345 -7.08 1.06 -3.11
C GLY A 345 -6.28 1.89 -2.12
N TYR A 346 -6.94 2.52 -1.16
CA TYR A 346 -6.31 3.36 -0.14
C TYR A 346 -6.19 2.70 1.24
N ASN A 347 -6.40 1.38 1.33
CA ASN A 347 -6.15 0.66 2.57
C ASN A 347 -4.68 0.83 2.99
N ASP A 348 -4.47 1.13 4.27
CA ASP A 348 -3.16 1.38 4.90
C ASP A 348 -2.39 2.59 4.36
N TRP A 349 -3.07 3.57 3.77
CA TRP A 349 -2.43 4.79 3.28
C TRP A 349 -1.67 5.55 4.39
N PRO A 350 -0.43 6.06 4.13
CA PRO A 350 0.34 6.02 2.89
C PRO A 350 1.36 4.87 2.80
N THR A 351 1.34 3.88 3.70
CA THR A 351 2.39 2.85 3.79
C THR A 351 2.55 2.07 2.47
N GLY A 352 3.80 1.81 2.09
CA GLY A 352 4.16 1.04 0.90
C GLY A 352 4.06 1.83 -0.40
N ARG A 353 3.84 3.15 -0.35
CA ARG A 353 3.57 3.98 -1.53
C ARG A 353 4.64 5.01 -1.73
N GLY A 354 4.93 5.31 -2.98
CA GLY A 354 5.92 6.30 -3.34
C GLY A 354 5.92 6.63 -4.82
N ILE A 355 6.83 7.52 -5.17
CA ILE A 355 7.09 7.94 -6.54
C ILE A 355 8.58 7.89 -6.81
N PHE A 356 8.94 7.31 -7.95
CA PHE A 356 10.27 7.42 -8.51
C PHE A 356 10.25 8.37 -9.70
N PHE A 357 11.31 9.15 -9.88
CA PHE A 357 11.54 9.87 -11.15
C PHE A 357 13.02 10.03 -11.46
N ASN A 358 13.34 10.05 -12.75
CA ASN A 358 14.69 10.31 -13.23
C ASN A 358 15.09 11.79 -13.06
N LYS A 359 16.38 12.10 -13.22
CA LYS A 359 16.93 13.45 -13.04
C LYS A 359 16.20 14.53 -13.86
N ASN A 360 15.78 14.18 -15.07
CA ASN A 360 15.11 15.11 -15.99
C ASN A 360 13.58 15.16 -15.78
N LYS A 361 13.04 14.39 -14.83
CA LYS A 361 11.60 14.21 -14.58
C LYS A 361 10.80 13.84 -15.84
N THR A 362 11.43 13.09 -16.74
CA THR A 362 10.83 12.61 -17.98
C THR A 362 10.33 11.17 -17.83
N PHE A 363 10.96 10.36 -16.98
CA PHE A 363 10.50 9.02 -16.61
C PHE A 363 10.11 8.97 -15.14
N LEU A 364 8.90 8.49 -14.85
CA LEU A 364 8.34 8.39 -13.51
C LEU A 364 7.71 7.02 -13.28
N VAL A 365 7.71 6.55 -12.03
CA VAL A 365 6.99 5.34 -11.64
C VAL A 365 6.22 5.60 -10.35
N TRP A 366 4.90 5.40 -10.38
CA TRP A 366 4.09 5.35 -9.16
C TRP A 366 4.11 3.94 -8.60
N VAL A 367 4.31 3.82 -7.29
CA VAL A 367 4.36 2.55 -6.56
C VAL A 367 3.15 2.46 -5.64
N ASN A 368 2.37 1.39 -5.80
CA ASN A 368 1.19 1.04 -4.99
C ASN A 368 0.08 2.12 -4.93
N GLU A 369 -0.24 2.71 -6.08
CA GLU A 369 -1.38 3.62 -6.22
C GLU A 369 -2.67 2.84 -6.52
N GLU A 370 -3.14 2.83 -7.78
CA GLU A 370 -4.23 1.97 -8.26
C GLU A 370 -3.71 0.58 -8.63
N ASP A 371 -2.65 0.55 -9.45
CA ASP A 371 -1.89 -0.65 -9.79
C ASP A 371 -0.60 -0.71 -8.94
N HIS A 372 0.06 -1.86 -8.89
CA HIS A 372 1.31 -2.00 -8.12
C HIS A 372 2.40 -1.06 -8.67
N LEU A 373 2.47 -0.94 -10.00
CA LEU A 373 3.35 -0.01 -10.70
C LEU A 373 2.61 0.69 -11.84
N ARG A 374 2.81 2.00 -11.95
CA ARG A 374 2.44 2.78 -13.13
C ARG A 374 3.68 3.47 -13.68
N LEU A 375 4.21 2.95 -14.78
CA LEU A 375 5.39 3.49 -15.45
C LEU A 375 4.92 4.56 -16.44
N ILE A 376 5.59 5.71 -16.41
CA ILE A 376 5.19 6.92 -17.12
C ILE A 376 6.41 7.50 -17.81
N SER A 377 6.29 7.76 -19.10
CA SER A 377 7.27 8.51 -19.88
C SER A 377 6.58 9.74 -20.45
N MET A 378 7.14 10.93 -20.23
CA MET A 378 6.59 12.19 -20.71
C MET A 378 7.66 13.25 -20.97
N GLN A 379 7.32 14.24 -21.80
CA GLN A 379 8.08 15.48 -22.00
C GLN A 379 7.19 16.54 -22.68
N LYS A 380 7.69 17.77 -22.77
CA LYS A 380 7.07 18.83 -23.59
C LYS A 380 7.24 18.52 -25.09
N GLY A 381 6.33 19.03 -25.92
CA GLY A 381 6.33 18.82 -27.38
C GLY A 381 5.78 17.45 -27.80
N GLY A 382 5.95 17.14 -29.09
CA GLY A 382 5.30 16.02 -29.78
C GLY A 382 6.20 14.81 -30.09
N ASN A 383 7.44 14.74 -29.56
CA ASN A 383 8.39 13.66 -29.87
C ASN A 383 7.99 12.30 -29.28
N LEU A 384 7.03 11.64 -29.94
CA LEU A 384 6.47 10.37 -29.50
C LEU A 384 7.50 9.23 -29.55
N LYS A 385 8.41 9.25 -30.54
CA LYS A 385 9.47 8.24 -30.68
C LYS A 385 10.35 8.16 -29.44
N GLU A 386 10.84 9.30 -28.98
CA GLU A 386 11.71 9.40 -27.81
C GLU A 386 10.99 8.90 -26.54
N ILE A 387 9.77 9.40 -26.32
CA ILE A 387 8.95 9.05 -25.16
C ILE A 387 8.66 7.54 -25.11
N TYR A 388 8.26 6.96 -26.24
CA TYR A 388 7.95 5.55 -26.34
C TYR A 388 9.20 4.69 -26.16
N THR A 389 10.31 5.05 -26.81
CA THR A 389 11.59 4.33 -26.69
C THR A 389 12.08 4.30 -25.23
N ARG A 390 11.99 5.44 -24.53
CA ARG A 390 12.33 5.54 -23.11
C ARG A 390 11.46 4.64 -22.24
N LEU A 391 10.14 4.64 -22.48
CA LEU A 391 9.21 3.77 -21.74
C LEU A 391 9.52 2.29 -21.94
N VAL A 392 9.68 1.85 -23.20
CA VAL A 392 9.94 0.45 -23.53
C VAL A 392 11.29 0.00 -22.98
N THR A 393 12.31 0.85 -23.04
CA THR A 393 13.61 0.57 -22.43
C THR A 393 13.46 0.33 -20.93
N ALA A 394 12.73 1.21 -20.23
CA ALA A 394 12.48 1.04 -18.80
C ALA A 394 11.71 -0.23 -18.46
N ILE A 395 10.66 -0.57 -19.23
CA ILE A 395 9.90 -1.82 -19.05
C ILE A 395 10.84 -3.03 -19.16
N LYS A 396 11.65 -3.10 -20.24
CA LYS A 396 12.58 -4.21 -20.47
C LYS A 396 13.64 -4.35 -19.37
N GLU A 397 14.14 -3.24 -18.83
CA GLU A 397 15.08 -3.29 -17.70
C GLU A 397 14.41 -3.75 -16.41
N MET A 398 13.17 -3.30 -16.14
CA MET A 398 12.41 -3.69 -14.96
C MET A 398 12.02 -5.18 -14.99
N GLU A 399 11.65 -5.72 -16.14
CA GLU A 399 11.28 -7.14 -16.34
C GLU A 399 12.45 -8.11 -16.13
N LYS A 400 13.71 -7.65 -16.18
CA LYS A 400 14.87 -8.48 -15.79
C LYS A 400 14.89 -8.81 -14.30
N LYS A 401 14.19 -8.04 -13.48
CA LYS A 401 14.21 -8.13 -12.01
C LYS A 401 12.86 -8.44 -11.39
N LEU A 402 11.78 -8.09 -12.08
CA LEU A 402 10.42 -8.25 -11.62
C LEU A 402 9.66 -9.19 -12.54
N THR A 403 8.83 -10.05 -11.95
CA THR A 403 7.88 -10.88 -12.70
C THR A 403 6.49 -10.26 -12.61
N PHE A 404 5.93 -9.87 -13.75
CA PHE A 404 4.61 -9.26 -13.81
C PHE A 404 3.50 -10.27 -14.08
N ALA A 405 2.33 -10.02 -13.50
CA ALA A 405 1.13 -10.79 -13.70
C ALA A 405 0.64 -10.64 -15.14
N HIS A 406 0.59 -11.75 -15.86
CA HIS A 406 0.14 -11.82 -17.24
C HIS A 406 -0.80 -13.02 -17.41
N HIS A 407 -1.84 -12.85 -18.22
CA HIS A 407 -2.83 -13.88 -18.53
C HIS A 407 -3.01 -13.99 -20.04
N ASP A 408 -3.04 -15.22 -20.57
CA ASP A 408 -3.01 -15.49 -22.01
C ASP A 408 -4.13 -14.83 -22.81
N LYS A 409 -5.30 -14.63 -22.19
CA LYS A 409 -6.46 -13.97 -22.84
C LYS A 409 -6.57 -12.47 -22.54
N LEU A 410 -5.95 -12.01 -21.46
CA LEU A 410 -6.17 -10.66 -20.92
C LEU A 410 -4.94 -9.76 -21.04
N GLY A 411 -3.77 -10.30 -21.42
CA GLY A 411 -2.50 -9.58 -21.41
C GLY A 411 -1.99 -9.35 -20.00
N TYR A 412 -1.33 -8.21 -19.79
CA TYR A 412 -0.91 -7.80 -18.45
C TYR A 412 -2.13 -7.49 -17.58
N LEU A 413 -2.12 -8.02 -16.36
CA LEU A 413 -3.22 -7.86 -15.42
C LEU A 413 -3.07 -6.56 -14.64
N THR A 414 -4.18 -5.84 -14.51
CA THR A 414 -4.32 -4.58 -13.77
C THR A 414 -5.47 -4.69 -12.77
N PHE A 415 -5.48 -3.84 -11.75
CA PHE A 415 -6.54 -3.85 -10.73
C PHE A 415 -7.92 -3.52 -11.33
N CYS A 416 -7.96 -2.50 -12.20
CA CYS A 416 -9.16 -2.14 -12.94
C CYS A 416 -9.22 -2.86 -14.31
N PRO A 417 -10.35 -3.47 -14.70
CA PRO A 417 -10.48 -4.17 -15.98
C PRO A 417 -10.36 -3.26 -17.21
N THR A 418 -10.52 -1.94 -17.04
CA THR A 418 -10.39 -0.96 -18.12
C THR A 418 -8.95 -0.80 -18.61
N ASN A 419 -7.97 -1.19 -17.79
CA ASN A 419 -6.55 -1.04 -18.07
C ASN A 419 -5.86 -2.35 -18.51
N LEU A 420 -6.62 -3.42 -18.79
CA LEU A 420 -6.09 -4.71 -19.23
C LEU A 420 -5.43 -4.68 -20.62
N GLY A 421 -4.71 -5.74 -20.96
CA GLY A 421 -4.06 -5.93 -22.25
C GLY A 421 -2.68 -5.31 -22.28
N THR A 422 -2.49 -4.33 -23.16
CA THR A 422 -1.26 -3.54 -23.27
C THR A 422 -1.01 -2.69 -22.02
N THR A 423 -2.10 -2.35 -21.33
CA THR A 423 -2.18 -1.31 -20.28
C THR A 423 -1.72 0.09 -20.74
N LEU A 424 -1.49 0.25 -22.04
CA LEU A 424 -0.86 1.41 -22.64
C LEU A 424 -1.88 2.51 -22.91
N ARG A 425 -1.70 3.63 -22.21
CA ARG A 425 -2.36 4.91 -22.54
C ARG A 425 -1.32 5.91 -23.00
N ALA A 426 -1.29 6.15 -24.30
CA ALA A 426 -0.54 7.22 -24.93
C ALA A 426 -1.45 8.43 -25.11
N SER A 427 -0.97 9.61 -24.77
CA SER A 427 -1.77 10.83 -24.84
C SER A 427 -0.95 12.07 -25.12
N VAL A 428 -1.64 13.09 -25.63
CA VAL A 428 -1.10 14.44 -25.88
C VAL A 428 -1.99 15.47 -25.20
N HIS A 429 -1.37 16.47 -24.57
CA HIS A 429 -2.04 17.73 -24.32
C HIS A 429 -1.89 18.58 -25.58
N ILE A 430 -3.02 18.82 -26.24
CA ILE A 430 -3.05 19.47 -27.56
C ILE A 430 -4.04 20.63 -27.57
N LYS A 431 -3.64 21.74 -28.20
CA LYS A 431 -4.45 22.94 -28.39
C LYS A 431 -5.18 22.85 -29.73
N ILE A 432 -6.50 22.69 -29.68
CA ILE A 432 -7.38 22.52 -30.86
C ILE A 432 -8.70 23.31 -30.69
N PRO A 433 -8.65 24.63 -30.46
CA PRO A 433 -9.82 25.43 -30.12
C PRO A 433 -10.92 25.39 -31.20
N LYS A 434 -10.59 25.20 -32.49
CA LYS A 434 -11.58 25.25 -33.57
C LYS A 434 -12.29 23.92 -33.76
N LEU A 435 -11.53 22.83 -33.81
CA LEU A 435 -12.06 21.49 -33.94
C LEU A 435 -12.86 21.09 -32.70
N SER A 436 -12.37 21.44 -31.51
CA SER A 436 -13.08 21.12 -30.27
C SER A 436 -14.37 21.92 -30.06
N ALA A 437 -14.56 23.03 -30.79
CA ALA A 437 -15.81 23.79 -30.81
C ALA A 437 -16.86 23.17 -31.77
N GLN A 438 -16.48 22.20 -32.61
CA GLN A 438 -17.42 21.53 -33.50
C GLN A 438 -18.37 20.61 -32.70
N PRO A 439 -19.67 20.57 -33.03
CA PRO A 439 -20.64 19.77 -32.30
C PRO A 439 -20.37 18.26 -32.36
N ASP A 440 -19.69 17.79 -33.40
CA ASP A 440 -19.35 16.40 -33.66
C ASP A 440 -17.93 16.01 -33.20
N PHE A 441 -17.21 16.87 -32.47
CA PHE A 441 -15.82 16.62 -32.03
C PHE A 441 -15.65 15.27 -31.32
N LYS A 442 -16.57 14.92 -30.42
CA LYS A 442 -16.52 13.64 -29.70
C LYS A 442 -16.71 12.44 -30.64
N ASP A 443 -17.58 12.58 -31.63
CA ASP A 443 -17.83 11.54 -32.63
C ASP A 443 -16.64 11.38 -33.58
N ILE A 444 -15.95 12.48 -33.92
CA ILE A 444 -14.69 12.46 -34.67
C ILE A 444 -13.63 11.68 -33.88
N CYS A 445 -13.46 11.99 -32.59
CA CYS A 445 -12.51 11.27 -31.74
C CYS A 445 -12.84 9.79 -31.64
N GLU A 446 -14.11 9.44 -31.45
CA GLU A 446 -14.57 8.06 -31.35
C GLU A 446 -14.28 7.28 -32.63
N LYS A 447 -14.54 7.85 -33.82
CA LYS A 447 -14.22 7.24 -35.13
C LYS A 447 -12.72 6.99 -35.31
N LEU A 448 -11.88 7.79 -34.67
CA LEU A 448 -10.42 7.64 -34.67
C LEU A 448 -9.90 6.73 -33.55
N ASN A 449 -10.80 6.07 -32.79
CA ASN A 449 -10.47 5.29 -31.60
C ASN A 449 -9.72 6.10 -30.52
N LEU A 450 -10.02 7.39 -30.43
CA LEU A 450 -9.46 8.31 -29.44
C LEU A 450 -10.48 8.62 -28.33
N GLN A 451 -9.96 8.92 -27.15
CA GLN A 451 -10.73 9.41 -26.02
C GLN A 451 -10.23 10.82 -25.63
N PRO A 452 -11.05 11.87 -25.82
CA PRO A 452 -10.74 13.21 -25.34
C PRO A 452 -11.11 13.36 -23.86
N ARG A 453 -10.26 14.03 -23.08
CA ARG A 453 -10.47 14.39 -21.67
C ARG A 453 -10.06 15.85 -21.43
N GLY A 454 -10.56 16.44 -20.34
CA GLY A 454 -10.12 17.76 -19.89
C GLY A 454 -8.67 17.77 -19.39
N THR A 455 -8.10 18.96 -19.20
CA THR A 455 -6.68 19.16 -18.91
C THR A 455 -6.21 18.65 -17.55
N ASP A 456 -7.13 18.50 -16.59
CA ASP A 456 -6.84 18.04 -15.23
C ASP A 456 -7.15 16.53 -15.05
N GLY A 457 -7.47 15.80 -16.12
CA GLY A 457 -7.67 14.34 -16.10
C GLY A 457 -9.12 13.90 -16.40
N GLU A 458 -9.49 12.71 -15.93
CA GLU A 458 -10.84 12.15 -16.11
C GLU A 458 -11.89 13.08 -15.48
N ASN A 459 -12.91 13.47 -16.26
CA ASN A 459 -14.06 14.27 -15.81
C ASN A 459 -13.79 15.75 -15.45
N THR A 460 -12.76 16.39 -16.02
CA THR A 460 -12.43 17.81 -15.76
C THR A 460 -12.85 18.76 -16.89
N GLU A 461 -13.15 20.02 -16.57
CA GLU A 461 -13.57 21.04 -17.55
C GLU A 461 -12.41 21.54 -18.42
N ASN A 462 -12.73 21.96 -19.64
CA ASN A 462 -11.76 22.41 -20.63
C ASN A 462 -11.30 23.84 -20.36
N LYS A 463 -9.99 24.08 -20.31
CA LYS A 463 -9.41 25.42 -20.23
C LYS A 463 -8.84 25.81 -21.60
N GLY A 464 -9.51 26.73 -22.31
CA GLY A 464 -8.93 27.42 -23.48
C GLY A 464 -8.68 26.56 -24.73
N GLY A 465 -9.49 25.53 -24.99
CA GLY A 465 -9.35 24.69 -26.19
C GLY A 465 -8.21 23.66 -26.13
N VAL A 466 -7.68 23.39 -24.94
CA VAL A 466 -6.67 22.35 -24.70
C VAL A 466 -7.35 21.07 -24.20
N TYR A 467 -6.98 19.93 -24.78
CA TYR A 467 -7.51 18.61 -24.43
C TYR A 467 -6.40 17.59 -24.21
N ASP A 468 -6.66 16.62 -23.34
CA ASP A 468 -5.90 15.37 -23.23
C ASP A 468 -6.53 14.33 -24.17
N ILE A 469 -5.90 14.09 -25.32
CA ILE A 469 -6.36 13.11 -26.32
C ILE A 469 -5.50 11.87 -26.22
N SER A 470 -6.13 10.71 -26.04
CA SER A 470 -5.44 9.42 -25.89
C SER A 470 -6.05 8.32 -26.76
N ASN A 471 -5.29 7.25 -27.04
CA ASN A 471 -5.91 6.03 -27.57
C ASN A 471 -7.01 5.56 -26.60
N LYS A 472 -8.12 5.05 -27.12
CA LYS A 472 -9.22 4.49 -26.31
C LYS A 472 -8.98 3.01 -25.99
N ARG A 473 -8.51 2.24 -26.98
CA ARG A 473 -8.32 0.79 -26.89
C ARG A 473 -7.08 0.43 -26.07
N ARG A 474 -7.16 -0.67 -25.31
CA ARG A 474 -6.07 -1.24 -24.50
C ARG A 474 -5.93 -2.75 -24.69
N LEU A 475 -7.06 -3.43 -24.88
CA LEU A 475 -7.19 -4.87 -25.05
C LEU A 475 -7.44 -5.24 -26.52
N GLY A 476 -6.99 -6.43 -26.93
CA GLY A 476 -7.16 -6.95 -28.30
C GLY A 476 -6.26 -6.33 -29.38
N LEU A 477 -5.16 -5.69 -29.01
CA LEU A 477 -4.14 -5.13 -29.90
C LEU A 477 -2.78 -5.11 -29.19
N THR A 478 -1.66 -5.05 -29.91
CA THR A 478 -0.31 -4.95 -29.34
C THR A 478 0.04 -3.53 -28.90
N GLU A 479 1.13 -3.36 -28.15
CA GLU A 479 1.60 -2.04 -27.73
C GLU A 479 1.99 -1.15 -28.91
N ILE A 480 2.60 -1.73 -29.97
CA ILE A 480 2.93 -1.01 -31.20
C ILE A 480 1.66 -0.62 -31.98
N GLU A 481 0.61 -1.46 -31.98
CA GLU A 481 -0.66 -1.09 -32.59
C GLU A 481 -1.35 0.04 -31.82
N ALA A 482 -1.37 -0.02 -30.48
CA ALA A 482 -1.99 0.99 -29.63
C ALA A 482 -1.32 2.36 -29.75
N ILE A 483 0.02 2.42 -29.81
CA ILE A 483 0.75 3.68 -30.01
C ILE A 483 0.54 4.25 -31.42
N GLN A 484 0.42 3.38 -32.44
CA GLN A 484 0.14 3.78 -33.82
C GLN A 484 -1.30 4.29 -33.99
N GLU A 485 -2.29 3.73 -33.29
CA GLU A 485 -3.65 4.28 -33.25
C GLU A 485 -3.65 5.70 -32.68
N MET A 486 -2.96 5.92 -31.55
CA MET A 486 -2.82 7.26 -30.97
C MET A 486 -2.18 8.22 -31.96
N ARG A 487 -1.05 7.83 -32.56
CA ARG A 487 -0.34 8.64 -33.55
C ARG A 487 -1.24 9.07 -34.70
N LYS A 488 -1.82 8.09 -35.42
CA LYS A 488 -2.63 8.35 -36.62
C LYS A 488 -3.83 9.24 -36.28
N GLY A 489 -4.47 8.98 -35.13
CA GLY A 489 -5.56 9.80 -34.65
C GLY A 489 -5.14 11.24 -34.37
N VAL A 490 -4.01 11.46 -33.68
CA VAL A 490 -3.52 12.82 -33.37
C VAL A 490 -3.05 13.57 -34.62
N GLU A 491 -2.35 12.89 -35.55
CA GLU A 491 -1.97 13.47 -36.84
C GLU A 491 -3.21 13.96 -37.61
N GLU A 492 -4.31 13.19 -37.60
CA GLU A 492 -5.58 13.56 -38.22
C GLU A 492 -6.27 14.72 -37.50
N ILE A 493 -6.26 14.74 -36.16
CA ILE A 493 -6.77 15.87 -35.36
C ILE A 493 -6.04 17.17 -35.72
N ILE A 494 -4.70 17.15 -35.83
CA ILE A 494 -3.91 18.31 -36.24
C ILE A 494 -4.26 18.73 -37.67
N ARG A 495 -4.44 17.77 -38.58
CA ARG A 495 -4.85 18.04 -39.96
C ARG A 495 -6.20 18.75 -40.02
N LEU A 496 -7.18 18.30 -39.23
CA LEU A 496 -8.52 18.88 -39.17
C LEU A 496 -8.51 20.29 -38.54
N GLU A 497 -7.76 20.50 -37.46
CA GLU A 497 -7.60 21.83 -36.86
C GLU A 497 -7.00 22.82 -37.89
N ARG A 498 -5.95 22.41 -38.62
CA ARG A 498 -5.33 23.20 -39.70
C ARG A 498 -6.29 23.55 -40.83
N GLN A 499 -7.22 22.66 -41.18
CA GLN A 499 -8.21 22.95 -42.21
C GLN A 499 -9.21 24.00 -41.76
N LEU A 500 -9.57 24.00 -40.47
CA LEU A 500 -10.37 25.06 -39.86
C LEU A 500 -9.57 26.36 -39.69
N ASP A 501 -8.23 26.31 -39.75
CA ASP A 501 -7.37 27.49 -39.80
C ASP A 501 -7.41 28.24 -41.14
N GLY A 502 -7.51 27.52 -42.27
CA GLY A 502 -7.51 28.12 -43.61
C GLY A 502 -8.88 28.57 -44.15
N ASN A 503 -9.97 28.30 -43.44
CA ASN A 503 -11.35 28.57 -43.87
C ASN A 503 -12.00 29.81 -43.19
N ASN A 504 -11.21 30.66 -42.52
CA ASN A 504 -11.68 31.90 -41.90
C ASN A 504 -11.00 33.14 -42.49
#